data_AF-A0A933X2L8-F1
#
_entry.id   AF-A0A933X2L8-F1
#
_cell.length_a   1.000
_cell.length_b   1.000
_cell.length_c   1.000
_cell.angle_alpha   90.00
_cell.angle_beta   90.00
_cell.angle_gamma   90.00
#
_symmetry.space_group_name_H-M   'P 1'
#
loop_
_entity.id
_entity.type
_entity.pdbx_description
1 polymer ?
#
loop_
_entity_poly.entity_id
_entity_poly.type
_entity_poly.pdbx_seq_one_letter_code
_entity_poly.pdbx_strand_id
1 'polypeptide(L)'
;MFKTAHHKVDDFRQGRIRQADEEFLQDCQICSGTEAARIGLAVRRAVGGVGLVDPLFVRADDSYPGTLERLPLWDSMDWVAFEMEVERELGEPLPSGEHVPTPSAQRMTVRDLVERVRELMRPSPTRSEFRR
;
A
#
# COMPACT_ATOMS: atom_id res chain seq x y z
N MET A 1 19.73 -19.95 -7.95
CA MET A 1 20.11 -18.87 -8.89
C MET A 1 19.51 -17.59 -8.35
N PHE A 2 20.33 -16.60 -7.99
CA PHE A 2 19.82 -15.30 -7.52
C PHE A 2 19.28 -14.51 -8.72
N LYS A 3 18.02 -14.08 -8.66
CA LYS A 3 17.45 -13.16 -9.66
C LYS A 3 17.82 -11.73 -9.29
N THR A 4 18.23 -10.94 -10.28
CA THR A 4 18.42 -9.49 -10.11
C THR A 4 17.06 -8.81 -9.92
N ALA A 5 17.08 -7.57 -9.40
CA ALA A 5 15.85 -6.80 -9.21
C ALA A 5 15.05 -6.64 -10.52
N HIS A 6 15.72 -6.37 -11.64
CA HIS A 6 15.09 -6.26 -12.96
C HIS A 6 14.37 -7.57 -13.37
N HIS A 7 14.99 -8.73 -13.19
CA HIS A 7 14.34 -10.01 -13.50
C HIS A 7 13.09 -10.26 -12.63
N LYS A 8 13.13 -9.93 -11.33
CA LYS A 8 11.95 -10.05 -10.45
C LYS A 8 10.80 -9.14 -10.93
N VAL A 9 11.10 -7.91 -11.36
CA VAL A 9 10.10 -6.97 -11.89
C VAL A 9 9.50 -7.47 -13.21
N ASP A 10 10.31 -7.97 -14.13
CA ASP A 10 9.83 -8.52 -15.41
C ASP A 10 8.92 -9.74 -15.18
N ASP A 11 9.31 -10.65 -14.29
CA ASP A 11 8.48 -11.81 -13.91
C ASP A 11 7.16 -11.41 -13.25
N PHE A 12 7.16 -10.33 -12.46
CA PHE A 12 5.95 -9.81 -11.83
C PHE A 12 4.98 -9.23 -12.87
N ARG A 13 5.52 -8.51 -13.87
CA ARG A 13 4.73 -7.90 -14.96
C ARG A 13 4.22 -8.91 -15.98
N GLN A 14 4.83 -10.08 -16.07
CA GLN A 14 4.47 -11.09 -17.07
C GLN A 14 2.99 -11.47 -16.99
N GLY A 15 2.26 -11.30 -18.10
CA GLY A 15 0.82 -11.59 -18.18
C GLY A 15 -0.08 -10.54 -17.53
N ARG A 16 0.48 -9.45 -16.97
CA ARG A 16 -0.30 -8.33 -16.43
C ARG A 16 -0.44 -7.21 -17.45
N ILE A 17 -1.61 -6.58 -17.46
CA ILE A 17 -1.85 -5.33 -18.16
C ILE A 17 -1.76 -4.19 -17.13
N ARG A 18 -1.40 -2.98 -17.56
CA ARG A 18 -1.49 -1.80 -16.69
C ARG A 18 -2.95 -1.52 -16.34
N GLN A 19 -3.23 -1.22 -15.07
CA GLN A 19 -4.56 -0.86 -14.58
C GLN A 19 -4.63 0.61 -14.24
N ALA A 20 -5.61 1.30 -14.80
CA ALA A 20 -5.86 2.71 -14.53
C ALA A 20 -6.15 2.95 -13.04
N ASP A 21 -5.91 4.18 -12.59
CA ASP A 21 -6.13 4.54 -11.19
C ASP A 21 -7.62 4.44 -10.81
N GLU A 22 -8.53 4.78 -11.73
CA GLU A 22 -9.98 4.66 -11.54
C GLU A 22 -10.42 3.20 -11.34
N GLU A 23 -9.87 2.28 -12.14
CA GLU A 23 -10.15 0.84 -12.02
C GLU A 23 -9.63 0.27 -10.71
N PHE A 24 -8.41 0.67 -10.30
CA PHE A 24 -7.85 0.26 -9.01
C PHE A 24 -8.69 0.78 -7.84
N LEU A 25 -9.13 2.04 -7.89
CA LEU A 25 -10.00 2.62 -6.85
C LEU A 25 -11.35 1.91 -6.79
N GLN A 26 -11.92 1.54 -7.95
CA GLN A 26 -13.13 0.73 -8.00
C GLN A 26 -12.93 -0.65 -7.37
N ASP A 27 -11.81 -1.32 -7.66
CA ASP A 27 -11.46 -2.60 -7.03
C ASP A 27 -11.26 -2.46 -5.51
N CYS A 28 -10.83 -1.30 -5.03
CA CYS A 28 -10.76 -0.96 -3.60
C CYS A 28 -12.09 -0.47 -3.01
N GLN A 29 -13.17 -0.41 -3.80
CA GLN A 29 -14.48 0.15 -3.42
C GLN A 29 -14.40 1.60 -2.91
N ILE A 30 -13.50 2.39 -3.51
CA ILE A 30 -13.27 3.79 -3.15
C ILE A 30 -13.80 4.70 -4.27
N CYS A 31 -14.56 5.73 -3.88
CA CYS A 31 -15.00 6.75 -4.81
C CYS A 31 -13.85 7.71 -5.18
N SER A 32 -13.64 7.94 -6.47
CA SER A 32 -12.65 8.88 -7.00
C SER A 32 -12.87 10.32 -6.50
N GLY A 33 -11.79 11.11 -6.40
CA GLY A 33 -11.84 12.51 -5.99
C GLY A 33 -12.08 12.73 -4.49
N THR A 34 -12.09 11.66 -3.69
CA THR A 34 -12.19 11.73 -2.23
C THR A 34 -10.81 11.65 -1.57
N GLU A 35 -10.74 12.03 -0.31
CA GLU A 35 -9.55 11.83 0.51
C GLU A 35 -9.13 10.34 0.59
N ALA A 36 -10.12 9.44 0.64
CA ALA A 36 -9.88 8.01 0.57
C ALA A 36 -9.21 7.59 -0.75
N ALA A 37 -9.53 8.25 -1.88
CA ALA A 37 -8.88 7.99 -3.15
C ALA A 37 -7.42 8.47 -3.15
N ARG A 38 -7.15 9.64 -2.56
CA ARG A 38 -5.77 10.14 -2.39
C ARG A 38 -4.92 9.13 -1.63
N ILE A 39 -5.42 8.65 -0.48
CA ILE A 39 -4.74 7.65 0.34
C ILE A 39 -4.57 6.33 -0.42
N GLY A 40 -5.62 5.85 -1.09
CA GLY A 40 -5.57 4.61 -1.86
C GLY A 40 -4.51 4.61 -2.95
N LEU A 41 -4.39 5.72 -3.69
CA LEU A 41 -3.37 5.86 -4.72
C LEU A 41 -1.97 6.05 -4.13
N ALA A 42 -1.81 6.76 -3.02
CA ALA A 42 -0.53 6.88 -2.33
C ALA A 42 -0.01 5.51 -1.87
N VAL A 43 -0.86 4.67 -1.28
CA VAL A 43 -0.52 3.30 -0.90
C VAL A 43 -0.12 2.47 -2.11
N ARG A 44 -0.88 2.52 -3.21
CA ARG A 44 -0.54 1.81 -4.45
C ARG A 44 0.84 2.21 -4.99
N ARG A 45 1.12 3.52 -4.98
CA ARG A 45 2.41 4.07 -5.42
C ARG A 45 3.53 3.65 -4.50
N ALA A 46 3.31 3.66 -3.19
CA ALA A 46 4.30 3.18 -2.23
C ALA A 46 4.62 1.69 -2.40
N VAL A 47 3.59 0.86 -2.66
CA VAL A 47 3.79 -0.56 -2.96
C VAL A 47 4.69 -0.74 -4.20
N GLY A 48 4.42 0.02 -5.25
CA GLY A 48 5.22 0.04 -6.46
C GLY A 48 6.65 0.55 -6.23
N GLY A 49 6.80 1.64 -5.47
CA GLY A 49 8.07 2.28 -5.14
C GLY A 49 9.01 1.33 -4.40
N VAL A 50 8.54 0.70 -3.32
CA VAL A 50 9.27 -0.35 -2.60
C VAL A 50 9.64 -1.50 -3.55
N GLY A 51 8.65 -1.98 -4.32
CA GLY A 51 8.83 -3.11 -5.22
C GLY A 51 9.60 -2.79 -6.50
N LEU A 52 10.08 -1.57 -6.68
CA LEU A 52 10.74 -1.08 -7.89
C LEU A 52 9.93 -1.37 -9.18
N VAL A 53 8.60 -1.37 -9.07
CA VAL A 53 7.66 -1.66 -10.14
C VAL A 53 6.77 -0.45 -10.40
N ASP A 54 6.32 -0.30 -11.65
CA ASP A 54 5.36 0.74 -12.00
C ASP A 54 4.05 0.45 -11.25
N PRO A 55 3.53 1.40 -10.44
CA PRO A 55 2.32 1.20 -9.63
C PRO A 55 1.12 0.72 -10.43
N LEU A 56 1.05 0.99 -11.73
CA LEU A 56 -0.05 0.56 -12.59
C LEU A 56 -0.10 -0.96 -12.79
N PHE A 57 0.96 -1.70 -12.42
CA PHE A 57 0.93 -3.17 -12.38
C PHE A 57 0.51 -3.74 -11.02
N VAL A 58 0.42 -2.91 -9.99
CA VAL A 58 -0.06 -3.29 -8.65
C VAL A 58 -1.59 -3.32 -8.67
N ARG A 59 -2.16 -4.42 -8.20
CA ARG A 59 -3.60 -4.69 -8.13
C ARG A 59 -4.07 -4.69 -6.69
N ALA A 60 -5.36 -4.42 -6.48
CA ALA A 60 -5.96 -4.38 -5.15
C ALA A 60 -5.89 -5.73 -4.41
N ASP A 61 -5.90 -6.85 -5.14
CA ASP A 61 -5.87 -8.22 -4.64
C ASP A 61 -4.45 -8.82 -4.52
N ASP A 62 -3.43 -8.10 -4.99
CA ASP A 62 -2.03 -8.48 -4.74
C ASP A 62 -1.79 -8.53 -3.24
N SER A 63 -1.04 -9.53 -2.77
CA SER A 63 -0.89 -9.76 -1.33
C SER A 63 0.53 -9.99 -0.88
N TYR A 64 0.76 -9.76 0.40
CA TYR A 64 1.93 -10.21 1.13
C TYR A 64 1.54 -11.06 2.36
N PRO A 65 2.11 -12.27 2.54
CA PRO A 65 2.86 -13.04 1.54
C PRO A 65 1.99 -13.39 0.31
N GLY A 66 2.63 -13.87 -0.76
CA GLY A 66 1.97 -14.28 -2.00
C GLY A 66 2.44 -13.51 -3.23
N THR A 67 1.69 -12.52 -3.69
CA THR A 67 2.00 -11.88 -4.97
C THR A 67 3.13 -10.86 -4.87
N LEU A 68 3.12 -10.05 -3.80
CA LEU A 68 4.08 -8.96 -3.58
C LEU A 68 5.46 -9.50 -3.17
N GLU A 69 5.55 -10.68 -2.54
CA GLU A 69 6.84 -11.31 -2.17
C GLU A 69 7.75 -11.59 -3.39
N ARG A 70 7.16 -11.63 -4.59
CA ARG A 70 7.88 -11.82 -5.85
C ARG A 70 8.60 -10.56 -6.31
N LEU A 71 8.22 -9.39 -5.81
CA LEU A 71 8.89 -8.14 -6.10
C LEU A 71 10.24 -8.06 -5.39
N PRO A 72 11.17 -7.26 -5.91
CA PRO A 72 12.35 -6.84 -5.16
C PRO A 72 11.98 -6.24 -3.80
N LEU A 73 12.85 -6.46 -2.81
CA LEU A 73 12.81 -5.87 -1.48
C LEU A 73 11.64 -6.30 -0.59
N TRP A 74 10.48 -6.67 -1.13
CA TRP A 74 9.30 -7.07 -0.35
C TRP A 74 9.53 -8.27 0.59
N ASP A 75 10.45 -9.17 0.26
CA ASP A 75 10.84 -10.32 1.08
C ASP A 75 11.78 -9.96 2.25
N SER A 76 12.42 -8.79 2.21
CA SER A 76 13.40 -8.33 3.19
C SER A 76 13.14 -6.93 3.74
N MET A 77 12.04 -6.31 3.31
CA MET A 77 11.68 -4.93 3.64
C MET A 77 11.28 -4.84 5.11
N ASP A 78 11.73 -3.79 5.79
CA ASP A 78 11.10 -3.36 7.03
C ASP A 78 9.83 -2.53 6.73
N TRP A 79 8.79 -2.70 7.55
CA TRP A 79 7.52 -1.99 7.35
C TRP A 79 7.65 -0.47 7.52
N VAL A 80 8.73 -0.01 8.15
CA VAL A 80 9.08 1.41 8.25
C VAL A 80 9.39 2.01 6.87
N ALA A 81 10.12 1.29 6.01
CA ALA A 81 10.38 1.75 4.65
C ALA A 81 9.08 1.89 3.83
N PHE A 82 8.12 1.00 4.03
CA PHE A 82 6.79 1.14 3.44
C PHE A 82 6.06 2.39 3.98
N GLU A 83 6.04 2.59 5.30
CA GLU A 83 5.44 3.79 5.92
C GLU A 83 6.05 5.09 5.37
N MET A 84 7.39 5.18 5.32
CA MET A 84 8.10 6.34 4.78
C MET A 84 7.74 6.61 3.32
N GLU A 85 7.58 5.57 2.51
CA GLU A 85 7.19 5.72 1.12
C GLU A 85 5.73 6.17 0.98
N VAL A 86 4.83 5.70 1.86
CA VAL A 86 3.45 6.21 1.94
C VAL A 86 3.42 7.68 2.32
N GLU A 87 4.17 8.09 3.34
CA GLU A 87 4.30 9.50 3.76
C GLU A 87 4.84 10.38 2.63
N ARG A 88 5.85 9.88 1.90
CA ARG A 88 6.41 10.56 0.73
C ARG A 88 5.35 10.80 -0.34
N GLU A 89 4.51 9.81 -0.62
CA GLU A 89 3.43 9.90 -1.62
C GLU A 89 2.24 10.75 -1.14
N LEU A 90 1.97 10.78 0.17
CA LEU A 90 0.94 11.63 0.77
C LEU A 90 1.39 13.11 0.89
N GLY A 91 2.70 13.34 1.04
CA GLY A 91 3.28 14.66 1.30
C GLY A 91 3.14 15.11 2.77
N GLU A 92 2.78 14.20 3.68
CA GLU A 92 2.59 14.45 5.10
C GLU A 92 2.88 13.17 5.92
N PRO A 93 3.29 13.29 7.18
CA PRO A 93 3.57 12.13 8.02
C PRO A 93 2.29 11.39 8.42
N LEU A 94 2.41 10.07 8.64
CA LEU A 94 1.35 9.29 9.28
C LEU A 94 1.21 9.72 10.76
N PRO A 95 0.02 9.62 11.37
CA PRO A 95 -0.18 9.98 12.77
C PRO A 95 0.75 9.23 13.73
N SER A 96 1.44 9.98 14.58
CA SER A 96 2.49 9.45 15.45
C SER A 96 1.98 8.44 16.47
N GLY A 97 2.64 7.28 16.59
CA GLY A 97 2.33 6.24 17.58
C GLY A 97 1.44 5.11 17.07
N GLU A 98 0.91 5.23 15.85
CA GLU A 98 0.20 4.15 15.17
C GLU A 98 0.99 3.70 13.94
N HIS A 99 1.33 2.40 13.89
CA HIS A 99 2.05 1.80 12.78
C HIS A 99 1.13 0.94 11.93
N VAL A 100 1.46 0.80 10.65
CA VAL A 100 0.94 -0.27 9.82
C VAL A 100 1.48 -1.57 10.42
N PRO A 101 0.62 -2.44 10.97
CA PRO A 101 1.07 -3.64 11.65
C PRO A 101 1.81 -4.52 10.64
N THR A 102 3.05 -4.89 10.98
CA THR A 102 3.77 -5.96 10.28
C THR A 102 2.85 -7.17 10.18
N PRO A 103 2.50 -7.67 8.98
CA PRO A 103 1.65 -8.83 8.82
C PRO A 103 2.29 -10.01 9.53
N SER A 104 1.73 -10.39 10.68
CA SER A 104 2.19 -11.52 11.47
C SER A 104 1.65 -12.80 10.83
N ALA A 105 2.35 -13.30 9.80
CA ALA A 105 2.02 -14.50 9.03
C ALA A 105 0.66 -14.52 8.29
N GLN A 106 -0.22 -13.55 8.54
CA GLN A 106 -1.49 -13.42 7.85
C GLN A 106 -1.32 -12.69 6.51
N ARG A 107 -1.94 -13.25 5.46
CA ARG A 107 -1.98 -12.66 4.12
C ARG A 107 -2.74 -11.33 4.18
N MET A 108 -2.09 -10.28 3.71
CA MET A 108 -2.65 -8.93 3.59
C MET A 108 -2.62 -8.49 2.13
N THR A 109 -3.75 -8.06 1.60
CA THR A 109 -3.86 -7.53 0.24
C THR A 109 -3.49 -6.05 0.18
N VAL A 110 -3.23 -5.51 -1.01
CA VAL A 110 -3.07 -4.07 -1.21
C VAL A 110 -4.34 -3.32 -0.79
N ARG A 111 -5.53 -3.88 -1.00
CA ARG A 111 -6.78 -3.32 -0.48
C ARG A 111 -6.76 -3.21 1.04
N ASP A 112 -6.34 -4.27 1.73
CA ASP A 112 -6.25 -4.27 3.21
C ASP A 112 -5.24 -3.21 3.70
N LEU A 113 -4.10 -3.04 2.99
CA LEU A 113 -3.14 -1.98 3.28
C LEU A 113 -3.75 -0.59 3.09
N VAL A 114 -4.51 -0.39 2.01
CA VAL A 114 -5.23 0.87 1.77
C VAL A 114 -6.23 1.16 2.90
N GLU A 115 -7.04 0.18 3.29
CA GLU A 115 -7.98 0.33 4.39
C GLU A 115 -7.26 0.66 5.69
N ARG A 116 -6.15 -0.02 5.98
CA ARG A 116 -5.38 0.21 7.19
C ARG A 116 -4.82 1.63 7.26
N VAL A 117 -4.16 2.10 6.20
CA VAL A 117 -3.66 3.48 6.16
C VAL A 117 -4.80 4.49 6.26
N ARG A 118 -5.95 4.21 5.62
CA ARG A 118 -7.14 5.06 5.77
C ARG A 118 -7.64 5.13 7.20
N GLU A 119 -7.60 4.03 7.96
CA GLU A 119 -7.98 4.01 9.37
C GLU A 119 -7.04 4.85 10.22
N LEU A 120 -5.72 4.73 10.01
CA LEU A 120 -4.71 5.54 10.71
C LEU A 120 -4.94 7.04 10.47
N MET A 121 -5.28 7.41 9.24
CA MET A 121 -5.52 8.80 8.84
C MET A 121 -6.88 9.35 9.29
N ARG A 122 -7.76 8.54 9.91
CA ARG A 122 -9.02 9.05 10.45
C ARG A 122 -8.73 9.91 11.70
N PRO A 123 -9.36 11.09 11.84
CA PRO A 123 -9.26 11.85 13.06
C PRO A 123 -9.83 11.04 14.24
N SER A 124 -9.01 10.81 15.27
CA SER A 124 -9.47 10.21 16.52
C SER A 124 -10.64 11.02 17.10
N PRO A 125 -11.72 10.37 17.58
CA PRO A 125 -12.79 11.09 18.23
C PRO A 125 -12.23 11.84 19.44
N THR A 126 -12.33 13.17 19.41
CA THR A 126 -11.82 14.05 20.45
C THR A 126 -12.40 13.63 21.79
N ARG A 127 -11.53 13.35 22.76
CA ARG A 127 -11.87 12.94 24.14
C ARG A 127 -12.49 14.08 24.98
N SER A 128 -13.23 15.02 24.37
CA SER A 128 -13.72 16.24 25.03
C SER A 128 -15.18 16.20 25.50
N GLU A 129 -15.90 15.08 25.40
CA GLU A 129 -17.29 15.00 25.84
C GLU A 129 -17.52 14.25 27.17
N PHE A 130 -16.45 13.82 27.85
CA PHE A 130 -16.53 13.16 29.18
C PHE A 130 -16.15 14.10 30.33
N ARG A 131 -16.72 15.31 30.37
CA ARG A 131 -16.86 16.09 31.61
C ARG A 131 -18.15 16.92 31.54
N ARG A 132 -19.26 16.34 31.97
CA ARG A 132 -20.38 17.06 32.56
C ARG A 132 -20.62 16.52 33.95
#